data_AF-A0A1S3HBG1-F1
#
_entry.id   AF-A0A1S3HBG1-F1
#
_cell.length_a   1.000
_cell.length_b   1.000
_cell.length_c   1.000
_cell.angle_alpha   90.00
_cell.angle_beta   90.00
_cell.angle_gamma   90.00
#
_symmetry.space_group_name_H-M   'P 1'
#
loop_
_entity.id
_entity.type
_entity.pdbx_description
1 polymer ?
#
loop_
_entity_poly.entity_id
_entity_poly.type
_entity_poly.pdbx_seq_one_letter_code
_entity_poly.pdbx_strand_id
1 'polypeptide(L)'
;MMKEIVDFVDQQAPISSTGSRIACVSFSSPALTRTQFTFTANSNPAAVKTAIDGIKFDNGPSTATGVGLEKAKTVLGAASGAGRVPLLWILTDGNKNSGKDPVPVANALKANGVEIFASPIGPKVNLASIEALVSPPIPDHIFEAQSFAAARRIANRAFTSFRNAHGLPSPTQAPPTPPPTTPPNFFLNLLRNWLRNIGK
;
A
#
# COMPACT_ATOMS: atom_id res chain seq x y z
N MET A 1 -8.44 8.30 1.30
CA MET A 1 -7.17 8.14 0.56
C MET A 1 -6.21 7.15 1.22
N MET A 2 -5.46 7.48 2.30
CA MET A 2 -4.43 6.56 2.85
C MET A 2 -4.96 5.16 3.18
N LYS A 3 -6.11 5.06 3.87
CA LYS A 3 -6.73 3.77 4.19
C LYS A 3 -7.25 3.02 2.96
N GLU A 4 -7.68 3.75 1.93
CA GLU A 4 -8.12 3.14 0.66
C GLU A 4 -6.93 2.55 -0.11
N ILE A 5 -5.75 3.18 -0.04
CA ILE A 5 -4.51 2.62 -0.58
C ILE A 5 -4.13 1.34 0.17
N VAL A 6 -4.28 1.31 1.50
CA VAL A 6 -4.04 0.08 2.29
C VAL A 6 -4.99 -1.04 1.84
N ASP A 7 -6.28 -0.76 1.72
CA ASP A 7 -7.27 -1.74 1.26
C ASP A 7 -6.98 -2.20 -0.17
N PHE A 8 -6.55 -1.29 -1.06
CA PHE A 8 -6.14 -1.61 -2.41
C PHE A 8 -4.91 -2.53 -2.45
N VAL A 9 -3.85 -2.18 -1.72
CA VAL A 9 -2.64 -3.02 -1.66
C VAL A 9 -2.99 -4.40 -1.11
N ASP A 10 -3.80 -4.49 -0.06
CA ASP A 10 -4.22 -5.77 0.52
C ASP A 10 -4.99 -6.64 -0.47
N GLN A 11 -5.88 -6.04 -1.27
CA GLN A 11 -6.60 -6.72 -2.35
C GLN A 11 -5.68 -7.23 -3.45
N GLN A 12 -4.61 -6.52 -3.77
CA GLN A 12 -3.68 -6.90 -4.83
C GLN A 12 -2.57 -7.85 -4.34
N ALA A 13 -2.14 -7.70 -3.10
CA ALA A 13 -1.02 -8.39 -2.50
C ALA A 13 -1.21 -8.42 -0.97
N PRO A 14 -1.80 -9.49 -0.41
CA PRO A 14 -2.25 -9.54 0.98
C PRO A 14 -1.19 -9.08 1.98
N ILE A 15 -1.61 -8.23 2.91
CA ILE A 15 -0.75 -7.69 3.96
C ILE A 15 -0.65 -8.72 5.08
N SER A 16 0.54 -9.29 5.27
CA SER A 16 0.79 -10.29 6.31
C SER A 16 2.27 -10.31 6.74
N SER A 17 2.60 -11.11 7.76
CA SER A 17 4.00 -11.34 8.14
C SER A 17 4.79 -12.09 7.04
N THR A 18 4.14 -12.86 6.18
CA THR A 18 4.78 -13.62 5.09
C THR A 18 4.52 -13.03 3.70
N GLY A 19 3.63 -12.05 3.59
CA GLY A 19 3.25 -11.38 2.35
C GLY A 19 3.74 -9.93 2.28
N SER A 20 2.89 -9.05 1.76
CA SER A 20 3.20 -7.62 1.67
C SER A 20 3.27 -6.99 3.04
N ARG A 21 4.10 -5.97 3.19
CA ARG A 21 4.21 -5.18 4.42
C ARG A 21 4.24 -3.69 4.09
N ILE A 22 3.75 -2.87 5.02
CA ILE A 22 3.67 -1.40 4.83
C ILE A 22 4.50 -0.70 5.90
N ALA A 23 5.29 0.27 5.48
CA ALA A 23 5.93 1.28 6.32
C ALA A 23 5.32 2.65 5.99
N CYS A 24 5.42 3.60 6.92
CA CYS A 24 4.96 4.96 6.70
C CYS A 24 6.00 5.99 7.14
N VAL A 25 6.23 6.98 6.28
CA VAL A 25 7.02 8.17 6.56
C VAL A 25 6.11 9.37 6.36
N SER A 26 6.03 10.25 7.35
CA SER A 26 5.38 11.55 7.20
C SER A 26 6.44 12.62 6.98
N PHE A 27 6.06 13.68 6.27
CA PHE A 27 6.91 14.85 6.07
C PHE A 27 6.09 16.14 6.12
N SER A 28 6.73 17.19 6.63
CA SER A 28 6.28 18.57 6.54
C SER A 28 7.53 19.43 6.35
N SER A 29 8.07 20.07 7.40
CA SER A 29 9.43 20.62 7.36
C SER A 29 10.51 19.54 7.53
N PRO A 30 11.80 19.83 7.25
CA PRO A 30 12.87 18.88 7.51
C PRO A 30 12.89 18.38 8.96
N ALA A 31 12.63 19.25 9.93
CA ALA A 31 12.58 18.90 11.36
C ALA A 31 11.33 18.08 11.75
N LEU A 32 10.27 18.12 10.94
CA LEU A 32 9.01 17.41 11.14
C LEU A 32 8.86 16.20 10.20
N THR A 33 9.98 15.68 9.69
CA THR A 33 10.00 14.49 8.83
C THR A 33 10.33 13.24 9.65
N ARG A 34 9.38 12.29 9.74
CA ARG A 34 9.40 11.19 10.71
C ARG A 34 9.09 9.85 10.05
N THR A 35 9.73 8.80 10.54
CA THR A 35 9.30 7.43 10.25
C THR A 35 8.21 7.11 11.26
N GLN A 36 6.97 6.97 10.81
CA GLN A 36 5.82 6.71 11.68
C GLN A 36 5.79 5.25 12.12
N PHE A 37 6.07 4.34 11.19
CA PHE A 37 6.30 2.93 11.48
C PHE A 37 7.07 2.25 10.34
N THR A 38 7.79 1.16 10.66
CA THR A 38 8.57 0.37 9.70
C THR A 38 7.77 -0.83 9.16
N PHE A 39 8.33 -1.52 8.16
CA PHE A 39 7.69 -2.70 7.54
C PHE A 39 7.43 -3.85 8.51
N THR A 40 8.05 -3.89 9.70
CA THR A 40 7.86 -4.97 10.67
C THR A 40 6.83 -4.66 11.74
N ALA A 41 6.33 -3.43 11.82
CA ALA A 41 5.47 -2.97 12.90
C ALA A 41 4.05 -3.53 12.82
N ASN A 42 3.53 -3.73 11.61
CA ASN A 42 2.14 -4.12 11.37
C ASN A 42 2.10 -5.30 10.38
N SER A 43 1.33 -6.34 10.71
CA SER A 43 1.26 -7.60 9.96
C SER A 43 -0.14 -7.93 9.43
N ASN A 44 -1.06 -6.97 9.42
CA ASN A 44 -2.39 -7.12 8.84
C ASN A 44 -2.96 -5.73 8.49
N PRO A 45 -3.93 -5.63 7.56
CA PRO A 45 -4.46 -4.35 7.10
C PRO A 45 -5.13 -3.53 8.22
N ALA A 46 -5.77 -4.18 9.21
CA ALA A 46 -6.41 -3.47 10.32
C ALA A 46 -5.37 -2.77 11.21
N ALA A 47 -4.26 -3.44 11.55
CA ALA A 47 -3.16 -2.86 12.31
C ALA A 47 -2.50 -1.69 11.58
N VAL A 48 -2.28 -1.82 10.26
CA VAL A 48 -1.77 -0.71 9.45
C VAL A 48 -2.71 0.50 9.50
N LYS A 49 -4.03 0.29 9.35
CA LYS A 49 -5.03 1.37 9.42
C LYS A 49 -5.07 2.03 10.79
N THR A 50 -5.01 1.27 11.87
CA THR A 50 -4.90 1.81 13.24
C THR A 50 -3.64 2.64 13.42
N ALA A 51 -2.50 2.16 12.93
CA ALA A 51 -1.24 2.91 13.00
C ALA A 51 -1.32 4.24 12.21
N ILE A 52 -2.00 4.24 11.05
CA ILE A 52 -2.26 5.44 10.25
C ILE A 52 -3.16 6.43 11.01
N ASP A 53 -4.24 5.95 11.62
CA ASP A 53 -5.17 6.80 12.39
C ASP A 53 -4.49 7.47 13.60
N GLY A 54 -3.39 6.88 14.11
CA GLY A 54 -2.56 7.46 15.18
C GLY A 54 -1.56 8.52 14.72
N ILE A 55 -1.35 8.70 13.40
CA ILE A 55 -0.40 9.71 12.88
C ILE A 55 -1.00 11.09 13.08
N LYS A 56 -0.37 11.90 13.94
CA LYS A 56 -0.73 13.30 14.12
C LYS A 56 -0.26 14.12 12.93
N PHE A 57 -1.16 14.91 12.36
CA PHE A 57 -0.80 15.90 11.35
C PHE A 57 -0.02 17.02 12.02
N ASP A 58 1.26 17.15 11.66
CA ASP A 58 2.18 18.12 12.30
C ASP A 58 1.83 19.59 11.97
N ASN A 59 0.92 19.85 11.00
CA ASN A 59 0.51 21.19 10.52
C ASN A 59 1.70 22.15 10.31
N GLY A 60 2.85 21.62 9.89
CA GLY A 60 4.05 22.40 9.72
C GLY A 60 3.99 23.30 8.48
N PRO A 61 4.83 24.35 8.41
CA PRO A 61 4.67 25.44 7.45
C PRO A 61 5.13 25.08 6.02
N SER A 62 5.59 23.86 5.77
CA SER A 62 6.31 23.52 4.56
C SER A 62 6.14 22.06 4.15
N THR A 63 6.59 21.76 2.94
CA THR A 63 6.49 20.46 2.26
C THR A 63 7.90 20.08 1.78
N ALA A 64 8.62 19.35 2.61
CA ALA A 64 10.01 18.91 2.41
C ALA A 64 10.07 17.54 1.73
N THR A 65 9.45 17.40 0.57
CA THR A 65 9.29 16.13 -0.14
C THR A 65 10.62 15.38 -0.31
N GLY A 66 11.71 16.08 -0.66
CA GLY A 66 13.02 15.44 -0.82
C GLY A 66 13.58 14.82 0.47
N VAL A 67 13.31 15.44 1.63
CA VAL A 67 13.70 14.87 2.94
C VAL A 67 12.86 13.64 3.27
N GLY A 68 11.56 13.68 2.94
CA GLY A 68 10.67 12.52 3.04
C GLY A 68 11.15 11.34 2.20
N LEU A 69 11.54 11.60 0.94
CA LEU A 69 12.07 10.57 0.03
C LEU A 69 13.39 9.97 0.52
N GLU A 70 14.31 10.76 1.07
CA GLU A 70 15.56 10.25 1.65
C GLU A 70 15.28 9.29 2.82
N LYS A 71 14.34 9.66 3.68
CA LYS A 71 13.94 8.80 4.79
C LYS A 71 13.23 7.53 4.29
N ALA A 72 12.40 7.62 3.26
CA ALA A 72 11.78 6.46 2.61
C ALA A 72 12.85 5.54 1.99
N LYS A 73 13.87 6.10 1.34
CA LYS A 73 15.01 5.36 0.80
C LYS A 73 15.75 4.58 1.88
N THR A 74 16.01 5.19 3.05
CA THR A 74 16.61 4.49 4.19
C THR A 74 15.72 3.34 4.70
N VAL A 75 14.41 3.58 4.84
CA VAL A 75 13.46 2.56 5.31
C VAL A 75 13.34 1.38 4.32
N LEU A 76 13.31 1.66 3.02
CA LEU A 76 13.33 0.66 1.95
C LEU A 76 14.64 -0.13 1.93
N GLY A 77 15.78 0.56 2.03
CA GLY A 77 17.10 -0.07 2.07
C GLY A 77 17.27 -1.05 3.23
N ALA A 78 16.77 -0.69 4.43
CA ALA A 78 16.78 -1.56 5.60
C ALA A 78 15.91 -2.82 5.44
N ALA A 79 14.98 -2.81 4.48
CA ALA A 79 14.11 -3.93 4.16
C ALA A 79 14.48 -4.60 2.82
N SER A 80 15.63 -4.29 2.22
CA SER A 80 16.09 -4.92 0.98
C SER A 80 16.40 -6.42 1.17
N GLY A 81 16.17 -7.23 0.14
CA GLY A 81 16.41 -8.67 0.18
C GLY A 81 15.82 -9.40 -1.04
N ALA A 82 16.35 -10.58 -1.35
CA ALA A 82 15.89 -11.39 -2.47
C ALA A 82 14.38 -11.69 -2.37
N GLY A 83 13.66 -11.51 -3.48
CA GLY A 83 12.23 -11.77 -3.57
C GLY A 83 11.31 -10.66 -3.04
N ARG A 84 11.85 -9.53 -2.56
CA ARG A 84 11.05 -8.35 -2.17
C ARG A 84 10.97 -7.38 -3.35
N VAL A 85 9.75 -6.94 -3.67
CA VAL A 85 9.50 -5.97 -4.74
C VAL A 85 9.12 -4.63 -4.10
N PRO A 86 10.01 -3.62 -4.11
CA PRO A 86 9.77 -2.38 -3.39
C PRO A 86 8.84 -1.44 -4.15
N LEU A 87 7.89 -0.84 -3.43
CA LEU A 87 6.95 0.15 -3.93
C LEU A 87 6.92 1.35 -2.99
N LEU A 88 6.82 2.55 -3.56
CA LEU A 88 6.65 3.80 -2.83
C LEU A 88 5.41 4.53 -3.34
N TRP A 89 4.50 4.91 -2.44
CA TRP A 89 3.35 5.76 -2.77
C TRP A 89 3.50 7.11 -2.08
N ILE A 90 3.61 8.18 -2.86
CA ILE A 90 3.74 9.55 -2.38
C ILE A 90 2.34 10.17 -2.27
N LEU A 91 1.99 10.72 -1.11
CA LEU A 91 0.80 11.54 -0.95
C LEU A 91 1.24 12.96 -0.60
N THR A 92 0.77 13.95 -1.34
CA THR A 92 1.14 15.35 -1.06
C THR A 92 0.06 16.30 -1.54
N ASP A 93 -0.22 17.34 -0.74
CA ASP A 93 -1.19 18.39 -1.02
C ASP A 93 -0.55 19.73 -1.44
N GLY A 94 0.79 19.76 -1.49
CA GLY A 94 1.55 20.97 -1.75
C GLY A 94 2.81 20.69 -2.58
N ASN A 95 3.32 21.74 -3.20
CA ASN A 95 4.59 21.69 -3.91
C ASN A 95 5.75 21.67 -2.93
N LYS A 96 6.84 20.99 -3.30
CA LYS A 96 8.09 21.10 -2.55
C LYS A 96 8.46 22.57 -2.40
N ASN A 97 8.61 23.03 -1.17
CA ASN A 97 8.93 24.43 -0.85
C ASN A 97 10.03 24.56 0.22
N SER A 98 10.56 23.45 0.73
CA SER A 98 11.69 23.45 1.67
C SER A 98 12.55 22.19 1.49
N GLY A 99 13.75 22.21 2.08
CA GLY A 99 14.68 21.09 2.04
C GLY A 99 15.24 20.76 0.64
N LYS A 100 15.64 19.50 0.47
CA LYS A 100 16.31 18.99 -0.73
C LYS A 100 15.36 18.89 -1.93
N ASP A 101 15.94 18.96 -3.13
CA ASP A 101 15.24 18.59 -4.35
C ASP A 101 14.84 17.09 -4.31
N PRO A 102 13.55 16.75 -4.46
CA PRO A 102 13.11 15.35 -4.48
C PRO A 102 13.52 14.58 -5.74
N VAL A 103 13.78 15.23 -6.88
CA VAL A 103 13.99 14.54 -8.17
C VAL A 103 15.22 13.62 -8.16
N PRO A 104 16.41 14.03 -7.70
CA PRO A 104 17.57 13.13 -7.65
C PRO A 104 17.34 11.91 -6.76
N VAL A 105 16.59 12.06 -5.67
CA VAL A 105 16.30 10.98 -4.72
C VAL A 105 15.30 9.99 -5.33
N ALA A 106 14.26 10.49 -6.00
CA ALA A 106 13.31 9.67 -6.74
C ALA A 106 14.00 8.88 -7.86
N ASN A 107 14.91 9.51 -8.61
CA ASN A 107 15.68 8.82 -9.64
C ASN A 107 16.57 7.71 -9.06
N ALA A 108 17.21 7.95 -7.92
CA ALA A 108 17.99 6.91 -7.24
C ALA A 108 17.11 5.74 -6.72
N LEU A 109 15.90 6.03 -6.25
CA LEU A 109 14.93 5.00 -5.86
C LEU A 109 14.50 4.15 -7.06
N LYS A 110 14.12 4.79 -8.18
CA LYS A 110 13.76 4.12 -9.44
C LYS A 110 14.90 3.27 -9.99
N ALA A 111 16.13 3.78 -9.97
CA ALA A 111 17.33 3.04 -10.39
C ALA A 111 17.59 1.78 -9.53
N ASN A 112 17.10 1.76 -8.28
CA ASN A 112 17.15 0.60 -7.38
C ASN A 112 15.90 -0.30 -7.50
N GLY A 113 15.10 -0.14 -8.55
CA GLY A 113 13.91 -0.97 -8.81
C GLY A 113 12.70 -0.65 -7.94
N VAL A 114 12.67 0.53 -7.30
CA VAL A 114 11.49 1.00 -6.56
C VAL A 114 10.49 1.59 -7.53
N GLU A 115 9.29 0.99 -7.59
CA GLU A 115 8.17 1.57 -8.33
C GLU A 115 7.54 2.69 -7.52
N ILE A 116 7.45 3.89 -8.11
CA ILE A 116 6.98 5.10 -7.45
C ILE A 116 5.65 5.56 -8.03
N PHE A 117 4.63 5.56 -7.18
CA PHE A 117 3.30 6.11 -7.42
C PHE A 117 3.12 7.43 -6.66
N ALA A 118 2.20 8.29 -7.13
CA ALA A 118 1.84 9.50 -6.42
C ALA A 118 0.35 9.81 -6.45
N SER A 119 -0.15 10.41 -5.38
CA SER A 119 -1.48 10.99 -5.28
C SER A 119 -1.38 12.46 -4.87
N PRO A 120 -1.37 13.40 -5.83
CA PRO A 120 -1.50 14.82 -5.52
C PRO A 120 -2.90 15.13 -4.98
N ILE A 121 -2.97 15.90 -3.90
CA ILE A 121 -4.19 16.25 -3.18
C ILE A 121 -4.50 17.73 -3.36
N GLY A 122 -5.63 18.02 -4.00
CA GLY A 122 -6.08 19.38 -4.22
C GLY A 122 -5.45 20.06 -5.45
N PRO A 123 -6.00 21.22 -5.86
CA PRO A 123 -5.72 21.81 -7.17
C PRO A 123 -4.40 22.58 -7.26
N LYS A 124 -3.69 22.78 -6.14
CA LYS A 124 -2.50 23.65 -6.07
C LYS A 124 -1.19 22.90 -6.33
N VAL A 125 -1.23 21.59 -6.50
CA VAL A 125 -0.04 20.79 -6.78
C VAL A 125 0.36 20.96 -8.24
N ASN A 126 1.62 21.29 -8.47
CA ASN A 126 2.25 21.35 -9.78
C ASN A 126 2.45 19.92 -10.28
N LEU A 127 1.60 19.51 -11.20
CA LEU A 127 1.59 18.16 -11.74
C LEU A 127 2.95 17.78 -12.35
N ALA A 128 3.61 18.68 -13.10
CA ALA A 128 4.92 18.41 -13.69
C ALA A 128 5.99 18.08 -12.63
N SER A 129 5.88 18.64 -11.43
CA SER A 129 6.78 18.32 -10.32
C SER A 129 6.54 16.90 -9.77
N ILE A 130 5.31 16.40 -9.83
CA ILE A 130 4.93 15.04 -9.44
C ILE A 130 5.33 14.03 -10.51
N GLU A 131 5.11 14.37 -11.78
CA GLU A 131 5.51 13.57 -12.95
C GLU A 131 7.02 13.25 -12.93
N ALA A 132 7.85 14.19 -12.48
CA ALA A 132 9.29 13.96 -12.34
C ALA A 132 9.66 12.92 -11.27
N LEU A 133 8.78 12.67 -10.29
CA LEU A 133 9.04 11.75 -9.17
C LEU A 133 8.59 10.32 -9.47
N VAL A 134 7.48 10.16 -10.18
CA VAL A 134 6.86 8.85 -10.40
C VAL A 134 7.64 7.99 -11.40
N SER A 135 7.29 6.70 -11.44
CA SER A 135 7.79 5.75 -12.43
C SER A 135 6.97 5.82 -13.73
N PRO A 136 7.56 5.43 -14.88
CA PRO A 136 6.82 5.35 -16.13
C PRO A 136 5.96 4.07 -16.21
N PRO A 137 4.86 4.07 -16.99
CA PRO A 137 4.29 5.21 -17.71
C PRO A 137 3.54 6.15 -16.75
N ILE A 138 3.82 7.45 -16.86
CA ILE A 138 3.31 8.50 -15.96
C ILE A 138 1.77 8.46 -15.79
N PRO A 139 0.95 8.29 -16.85
CA PRO A 139 -0.51 8.28 -16.71
C PRO A 139 -1.06 7.15 -15.84
N ASP A 140 -0.29 6.08 -15.65
CA ASP A 140 -0.68 4.96 -14.78
C ASP A 140 -0.10 5.09 -13.35
N HIS A 141 0.74 6.10 -13.09
CA HIS A 141 1.43 6.29 -11.81
C HIS A 141 0.99 7.50 -11.00
N ILE A 142 0.07 8.31 -11.54
CA ILE A 142 -0.49 9.47 -10.84
C ILE A 142 -1.99 9.24 -10.62
N PHE A 143 -2.41 9.39 -9.36
CA PHE A 143 -3.79 9.19 -8.93
C PHE A 143 -4.33 10.45 -8.27
N GLU A 144 -4.99 11.29 -9.07
CA GLU A 144 -5.56 12.54 -8.57
C GLU A 144 -6.64 12.29 -7.53
N ALA A 145 -6.51 12.96 -6.38
CA ALA A 145 -7.18 12.57 -5.16
C ALA A 145 -8.69 12.90 -5.08
N GLN A 146 -9.33 13.41 -6.15
CA GLN A 146 -10.76 13.72 -6.09
C GLN A 146 -11.61 12.49 -5.71
N SER A 147 -11.14 11.28 -6.03
CA SER A 147 -11.40 10.09 -5.21
C SER A 147 -10.47 8.93 -5.61
N PHE A 148 -9.95 8.18 -4.64
CA PHE A 148 -9.26 6.92 -4.95
C PHE A 148 -10.20 5.95 -5.68
N ALA A 149 -11.50 6.02 -5.37
CA ALA A 149 -12.54 5.27 -6.04
C ALA A 149 -12.54 5.50 -7.56
N ALA A 150 -12.43 6.75 -8.04
CA ALA A 150 -12.33 7.06 -9.46
C ALA A 150 -10.98 6.59 -10.05
N ALA A 151 -9.90 6.68 -9.27
CA ALA A 151 -8.57 6.26 -9.68
C ALA A 151 -8.37 4.73 -9.68
N ARG A 152 -9.28 3.95 -9.07
CA ARG A 152 -9.11 2.51 -8.82
C ARG A 152 -8.87 1.69 -10.09
N ARG A 153 -9.50 2.07 -11.21
CA ARG A 153 -9.28 1.39 -12.50
C ARG A 153 -7.85 1.56 -12.98
N ILE A 154 -7.31 2.77 -12.88
CA ILE A 154 -5.93 3.08 -13.28
C ILE A 154 -4.97 2.36 -12.34
N ALA A 155 -5.22 2.43 -11.02
CA ALA A 155 -4.41 1.76 -10.02
C ALA A 155 -4.36 0.25 -10.25
N ASN A 156 -5.50 -0.40 -10.54
CA ASN A 156 -5.56 -1.83 -10.86
C ASN A 156 -4.68 -2.18 -12.07
N ARG A 157 -4.76 -1.41 -13.17
CA ARG A 157 -3.94 -1.67 -14.36
C ARG A 157 -2.45 -1.50 -14.07
N ALA A 158 -2.09 -0.40 -13.42
CA ALA A 158 -0.71 -0.09 -13.07
C ALA A 158 -0.10 -1.18 -12.18
N PHE A 159 -0.82 -1.55 -11.12
CA PHE A 159 -0.38 -2.59 -10.19
C PHE A 159 -0.33 -3.97 -10.85
N THR A 160 -1.28 -4.29 -11.75
CA THR A 160 -1.22 -5.53 -12.54
C THR A 160 0.02 -5.55 -13.44
N SER A 161 0.31 -4.45 -14.14
CA SER A 161 1.50 -4.34 -14.99
C SER A 161 2.78 -4.49 -14.18
N PHE A 162 2.89 -3.78 -13.06
CA PHE A 162 3.99 -3.89 -12.10
C PHE A 162 4.16 -5.34 -11.62
N ARG A 163 3.08 -6.00 -11.18
CA ARG A 163 3.13 -7.41 -10.76
C ARG A 163 3.67 -8.31 -11.86
N ASN A 164 3.16 -8.18 -13.07
CA ASN A 164 3.59 -8.98 -14.21
C ASN A 164 5.08 -8.76 -14.53
N ALA A 165 5.54 -7.50 -14.51
CA ALA A 165 6.94 -7.15 -14.74
C ALA A 165 7.88 -7.75 -13.68
N HIS A 166 7.37 -8.00 -12.47
CA HIS A 166 8.13 -8.60 -11.36
C HIS A 166 7.80 -10.08 -11.09
N GLY A 167 7.03 -10.75 -11.96
CA GLY A 167 6.67 -12.16 -11.79
C GLY A 167 5.82 -12.46 -10.54
N LEU A 168 5.08 -11.47 -10.02
CA LEU A 168 4.24 -11.63 -8.83
C LEU A 168 2.91 -12.35 -9.18
N PRO A 169 2.44 -13.29 -8.34
CA PRO A 169 1.55 -14.35 -8.78
C PRO A 169 0.05 -14.03 -8.83
N SER A 170 -0.48 -12.93 -9.37
CA SER A 170 -1.92 -12.55 -9.27
C SER A 170 -2.58 -12.61 -7.86
N PRO A 171 -3.55 -11.75 -7.53
CA PRO A 171 -4.36 -11.97 -6.34
C PRO A 171 -5.20 -13.22 -6.61
N THR A 172 -4.97 -14.31 -5.88
CA THR A 172 -5.78 -15.52 -5.98
C THR A 172 -7.25 -15.11 -5.80
N GLN A 173 -8.14 -15.40 -6.76
CA GLN A 173 -9.46 -15.89 -6.35
C GLN A 173 -9.11 -17.02 -5.39
N ALA A 174 -9.51 -16.94 -4.12
CA ALA A 174 -9.27 -18.01 -3.16
C ALA A 174 -9.48 -19.35 -3.88
N PRO A 175 -8.59 -20.37 -3.72
CA PRO A 175 -8.89 -21.69 -4.26
C PRO A 175 -10.35 -21.98 -3.91
N PRO A 176 -11.22 -22.37 -4.87
CA PRO A 176 -12.62 -22.61 -4.56
C PRO A 176 -12.62 -23.47 -3.32
N THR A 177 -13.20 -22.94 -2.23
CA THR A 177 -13.24 -23.65 -0.97
C THR A 177 -13.75 -25.04 -1.32
N PRO A 178 -13.03 -26.13 -1.01
CA PRO A 178 -13.56 -27.45 -1.29
C PRO A 178 -14.96 -27.47 -0.70
N PRO A 179 -15.99 -27.88 -1.47
CA PRO A 179 -17.36 -27.90 -0.96
C PRO A 179 -17.30 -28.59 0.40
N PRO A 180 -17.97 -28.05 1.43
CA PRO A 180 -17.81 -28.54 2.80
C PRO A 180 -17.91 -30.06 2.77
N THR A 181 -16.79 -30.73 3.03
CA THR A 181 -16.74 -32.19 3.07
C THR A 181 -17.58 -32.57 4.27
N THR A 182 -18.86 -32.78 3.99
CA THR A 182 -19.79 -33.30 4.96
C THR A 182 -19.25 -34.68 5.29
N PRO A 183 -18.85 -34.96 6.56
CA PRO A 183 -18.39 -36.29 6.90
C PRO A 183 -19.47 -37.30 6.47
N PRO A 184 -19.12 -38.48 5.93
CA PRO A 184 -20.07 -39.43 5.35
C PRO A 184 -21.30 -39.74 6.22
N ASN A 185 -21.17 -39.53 7.53
CA ASN A 185 -22.18 -39.84 8.53
C ASN A 185 -22.84 -38.62 9.17
N PHE A 186 -22.62 -37.39 8.69
CA PHE A 186 -23.18 -36.18 9.30
C PHE A 186 -24.72 -36.22 9.33
N PHE A 187 -25.35 -36.51 8.18
CA PHE A 187 -26.81 -36.63 8.08
C PHE A 187 -27.35 -37.87 8.81
N LEU A 188 -26.61 -38.98 8.80
CA LEU A 188 -26.99 -40.19 9.55
C LEU A 188 -26.93 -39.97 11.06
N ASN A 189 -25.95 -39.20 11.55
CA ASN A 189 -25.83 -38.86 12.97
C ASN A 189 -26.88 -37.84 13.40
N LEU A 190 -27.21 -36.86 12.55
CA LEU A 190 -28.31 -35.93 12.78
C LEU A 190 -29.66 -36.67 12.83
N LEU A 191 -29.91 -37.57 11.89
CA LEU A 191 -31.14 -38.37 11.84
C LEU A 191 -31.25 -39.31 13.04
N ARG A 192 -30.16 -39.99 13.43
CA ARG A 192 -30.13 -40.84 14.64
C ARG A 192 -30.39 -40.04 15.91
N ASN A 193 -29.78 -38.87 16.06
CA ASN A 193 -29.97 -38.03 17.24
C ASN A 193 -31.39 -37.45 17.30
N TRP A 194 -31.96 -37.08 16.16
CA TRP A 194 -33.35 -36.65 16.05
C TRP A 194 -34.30 -37.77 16.45
N LEU A 195 -34.19 -38.97 15.86
CA LEU A 195 -35.01 -40.15 16.20
C LEU A 195 -34.89 -40.56 17.68
N ARG A 196 -33.73 -40.34 18.32
CA ARG A 196 -33.52 -40.62 19.75
C ARG A 196 -34.25 -39.62 20.67
N ASN A 197 -34.52 -38.41 20.20
CA ASN A 197 -35.15 -37.34 20.99
C ASN A 197 -36.68 -37.28 20.85
N ILE A 198 -37.26 -37.90 19.83
CA ILE A 198 -38.73 -38.00 19.63
C ILE A 198 -39.34 -39.24 20.28
N GLY A 199 -38.51 -40.11 20.88
CA GLY A 199 -38.94 -41.33 21.58
C GLY A 199 -38.91 -41.23 23.11
N LYS A 200 -38.89 -40.02 23.68
CA LYS A 200 -39.01 -39.76 25.12
C LYS A 200 -40.14 -38.79 25.38
#